data_AF-A0A183UUH2-F1
#
_entry.id   AF-A0A183UUH2-F1
#
_cell.length_a   1.000
_cell.length_b   1.000
_cell.length_c   1.000
_cell.angle_alpha   90.00
_cell.angle_beta   90.00
_cell.angle_gamma   90.00
#
_symmetry.space_group_name_H-M   'P 1'
#
loop_
_entity.id
_entity.type
_entity.pdbx_description
1 polymer ?
#
loop_
_entity_poly.entity_id
_entity_poly.type
_entity_poly.pdbx_seq_one_letter_code
_entity_poly.pdbx_strand_id
1 'polypeptide(L)'
;MACSTDTQPLRSLKELWEWERSKANGRLVGKPLSNYTQRAQVAQTLLCHDMKGGYLPEESVNGCQITHSSKPYIVLHWWYMDVFVYFSHQFVTIPPVGWIDQAHAHGVIVLGVESYEFSRTMKLRNPERGLVMMTSFERFRNPHLLFHPFPLFPKLPNIQMRCKIFRFTRVQHFEGTIITEWESGAKICSEMLSSEENVDKTVANLVEIATYHNFEGWLINIENEIEASKTDMLARFLTRLTEGLRSAIGEQSRVIWRWFSCTDGIFLNYTWNPTELLKSSERAGGRRHDVYVGVDCFGRGCYGGGGWNCCDAFSHVRNNDLSVALFAPGWVAETMPPCDIIVNSLRFWDRLNTLVYAHPVTSLPIETDFSLGFEGEQENCKRYSLSYAALQPHYLASGAFPRTTGRSLVFPGPAVYKYASYRRVTICVDADVPLELMLWKEGCERDLPTAIEKKEIGVPNVWNVEFQNERICAVGFSANRVVIVRSFSMKQTPVVVNENLGQPA
;
A
#
# COMPACT_ATOMS: atom_id res chain seq x y z
N MET A 1 0.05 -23.28 -8.40
CA MET A 1 -1.01 -22.54 -7.67
C MET A 1 -2.06 -22.12 -8.70
N ALA A 2 -3.33 -22.02 -8.32
CA ALA A 2 -4.33 -21.47 -9.23
C ALA A 2 -4.16 -19.95 -9.25
N CYS A 3 -3.75 -19.42 -10.39
CA CYS A 3 -3.70 -17.98 -10.66
C CYS A 3 -5.14 -17.42 -10.57
N SER A 4 -5.30 -16.13 -10.23
CA SER A 4 -6.50 -15.36 -10.59
C SER A 4 -6.78 -15.62 -12.07
N THR A 5 -7.98 -16.08 -12.42
CA THR A 5 -8.27 -16.49 -13.80
C THR A 5 -8.27 -15.32 -14.79
N ASP A 6 -8.42 -14.10 -14.27
CA ASP A 6 -8.80 -12.95 -15.08
C ASP A 6 -7.58 -12.10 -15.43
N THR A 7 -6.81 -11.63 -14.45
CA THR A 7 -5.53 -10.90 -14.69
C THR A 7 -4.37 -11.88 -14.69
N GLN A 8 -3.51 -11.78 -15.72
CA GLN A 8 -2.28 -12.58 -15.83
C GLN A 8 -1.05 -11.66 -15.94
N PRO A 9 0.11 -12.10 -15.44
CA PRO A 9 1.40 -11.47 -15.75
C PRO A 9 1.83 -11.79 -17.19
N LEU A 10 2.70 -10.96 -17.75
CA LEU A 10 3.45 -11.29 -18.97
C LEU A 10 4.76 -11.97 -18.58
N ARG A 11 5.12 -13.05 -19.27
CA ARG A 11 6.20 -13.98 -18.86
C ARG A 11 7.43 -13.95 -19.76
N SER A 12 7.40 -13.16 -20.83
CA SER A 12 8.49 -13.02 -21.79
C SER A 12 8.50 -11.64 -22.47
N LEU A 13 9.66 -11.23 -23.02
CA LEU A 13 9.75 -10.02 -23.86
C LEU A 13 8.81 -10.10 -25.08
N LYS A 14 8.60 -11.30 -25.62
CA LYS A 14 7.66 -11.52 -26.72
C LYS A 14 6.23 -11.14 -26.30
N GLU A 15 5.76 -11.62 -25.15
CA GLU A 15 4.44 -11.25 -24.62
C GLU A 15 4.31 -9.75 -24.32
N LEU A 16 5.40 -9.08 -23.94
CA LEU A 16 5.43 -7.63 -23.73
C LEU A 16 5.40 -6.84 -25.05
N TRP A 17 6.21 -7.23 -26.04
CA TRP A 17 6.33 -6.52 -27.32
C TRP A 17 5.19 -6.82 -28.30
N GLU A 18 4.48 -7.95 -28.13
CA GLU A 18 3.26 -8.31 -28.86
C GLU A 18 1.97 -7.94 -28.08
N TRP A 19 2.09 -7.23 -26.95
CA TRP A 19 0.93 -6.76 -26.19
C TRP A 19 0.13 -5.74 -27.01
N GLU A 20 -1.18 -5.92 -27.09
CA GLU A 20 -2.06 -5.04 -27.86
C GLU A 20 -3.30 -4.65 -27.05
N ARG A 21 -3.52 -3.35 -26.90
CA ARG A 21 -4.71 -2.74 -26.27
C ARG A 21 -6.03 -3.30 -26.79
N SER A 22 -6.10 -3.61 -28.08
CA SER A 22 -7.28 -4.16 -28.79
C SER A 22 -7.65 -5.58 -28.33
N LYS A 23 -6.69 -6.35 -27.81
CA LYS A 23 -6.87 -7.72 -27.31
C LYS A 23 -7.09 -7.78 -25.79
N ALA A 24 -6.82 -6.70 -25.08
CA ALA A 24 -6.92 -6.63 -23.63
C ALA A 24 -8.39 -6.61 -23.14
N ASN A 25 -8.66 -7.27 -22.02
CA ASN A 25 -10.01 -7.39 -21.48
C ASN A 25 -10.42 -6.10 -20.75
N GLY A 26 -11.38 -5.36 -21.32
CA GLY A 26 -11.90 -4.12 -20.73
C GLY A 26 -12.53 -4.23 -19.34
N ARG A 27 -12.82 -5.45 -18.84
CA ARG A 27 -13.24 -5.69 -17.45
C ARG A 27 -12.10 -5.59 -16.43
N LEU A 28 -10.85 -5.48 -16.90
CA LEU A 28 -9.64 -5.40 -16.07
C LEU A 28 -9.01 -4.00 -16.07
N VAL A 29 -9.77 -2.99 -16.51
CA VAL A 29 -9.39 -1.59 -16.44
C VAL A 29 -9.87 -1.03 -15.10
N GLY A 30 -8.94 -0.52 -14.28
CA GLY A 30 -9.26 0.08 -12.99
C GLY A 30 -9.98 1.43 -13.12
N LYS A 31 -10.68 1.82 -12.06
CA LYS A 31 -11.23 3.18 -11.92
C LYS A 31 -10.10 4.22 -11.84
N PRO A 32 -10.30 5.44 -12.33
CA PRO A 32 -9.31 6.52 -12.18
C PRO A 32 -8.97 6.77 -10.72
N LEU A 33 -7.70 7.13 -10.47
CA LEU A 33 -7.23 7.55 -9.16
C LEU A 33 -8.07 8.72 -8.63
N SER A 34 -8.81 8.47 -7.55
CA SER A 34 -9.63 9.45 -6.84
C SER A 34 -8.96 9.82 -5.52
N ASN A 35 -9.35 10.92 -4.87
CA ASN A 35 -8.85 11.35 -3.55
C ASN A 35 -7.34 11.64 -3.40
N TYR A 36 -6.52 11.35 -4.41
CA TYR A 36 -5.08 11.61 -4.39
C TYR A 36 -4.77 13.08 -4.12
N THR A 37 -3.86 13.31 -3.19
CA THR A 37 -3.34 14.65 -2.86
C THR A 37 -1.82 14.56 -2.79
N GLN A 38 -1.14 15.13 -3.79
CA GLN A 38 0.32 15.20 -3.80
C GLN A 38 0.80 16.05 -2.62
N ARG A 39 1.57 15.45 -1.71
CA ARG A 39 2.20 16.14 -0.58
C ARG A 39 3.68 16.35 -0.89
N ALA A 40 4.08 17.60 -1.09
CA ALA A 40 5.49 17.94 -1.18
C ALA A 40 6.15 17.79 0.21
N GLN A 41 7.40 17.30 0.24
CA GLN A 41 8.27 17.33 1.41
C GLN A 41 7.75 16.58 2.66
N VAL A 42 7.10 15.44 2.47
CA VAL A 42 6.78 14.51 3.58
C VAL A 42 7.22 13.09 3.26
N ALA A 43 7.73 12.38 4.27
CA ALA A 43 8.11 10.99 4.14
C ALA A 43 6.88 10.10 3.93
N GLN A 44 6.94 9.24 2.91
CA GLN A 44 5.82 8.43 2.42
C GLN A 44 5.82 7.01 3.01
N THR A 45 4.68 6.32 2.95
CA THR A 45 4.54 4.88 3.22
C THR A 45 4.26 4.14 1.91
N LEU A 46 5.22 3.34 1.45
CA LEU A 46 5.02 2.36 0.41
C LEU A 46 4.70 1.00 1.04
N LEU A 47 3.70 0.30 0.50
CA LEU A 47 3.40 -1.09 0.82
C LEU A 47 3.69 -1.97 -0.39
N CYS A 48 4.58 -2.96 -0.22
CA CYS A 48 4.89 -3.96 -1.23
C CYS A 48 4.32 -5.30 -0.76
N HIS A 49 3.23 -5.74 -1.39
CA HIS A 49 2.30 -6.65 -0.71
C HIS A 49 2.87 -8.06 -0.45
N ASP A 50 3.69 -8.58 -1.37
CA ASP A 50 4.29 -9.93 -1.42
C ASP A 50 3.50 -11.01 -0.64
N MET A 51 2.38 -11.46 -1.23
CA MET A 51 1.47 -12.43 -0.63
C MET A 51 1.45 -13.69 -1.50
N LYS A 52 2.19 -14.72 -1.07
CA LYS A 52 2.22 -16.06 -1.70
C LYS A 52 2.51 -16.06 -3.20
N GLY A 53 3.30 -15.10 -3.68
CA GLY A 53 3.66 -14.95 -5.09
C GLY A 53 2.62 -14.24 -5.96
N GLY A 54 1.54 -13.71 -5.36
CA GLY A 54 0.50 -12.95 -6.05
C GLY A 54 -0.42 -13.78 -6.95
N TYR A 55 -1.36 -13.09 -7.57
CA TYR A 55 -2.41 -13.60 -8.46
C TYR A 55 -3.20 -14.72 -7.80
N LEU A 56 -3.75 -14.43 -6.63
CA LEU A 56 -4.51 -15.38 -5.84
C LEU A 56 -5.98 -15.46 -6.32
N PRO A 57 -6.67 -16.60 -6.13
CA PRO A 57 -8.05 -16.76 -6.59
C PRO A 57 -9.02 -15.67 -6.11
N GLU A 58 -8.80 -15.15 -4.90
CA GLU A 58 -9.55 -14.05 -4.30
C GLU A 58 -9.42 -12.68 -5.01
N GLU A 59 -8.39 -12.53 -5.85
CA GLU A 59 -8.08 -11.30 -6.61
C GLU A 59 -8.71 -11.31 -8.01
N SER A 60 -9.42 -12.38 -8.37
CA SER A 60 -10.28 -12.40 -9.56
C SER A 60 -11.44 -11.42 -9.40
N VAL A 61 -12.00 -10.96 -10.52
CA VAL A 61 -13.12 -9.99 -10.52
C VAL A 61 -14.31 -10.54 -9.73
N ASN A 62 -14.54 -11.85 -9.86
CA ASN A 62 -15.61 -12.55 -9.16
C ASN A 62 -15.19 -13.03 -7.76
N GLY A 63 -13.89 -13.01 -7.40
CA GLY A 63 -13.36 -13.65 -6.19
C GLY A 63 -13.44 -15.18 -6.16
N CYS A 64 -13.15 -15.78 -5.00
CA CYS A 64 -13.05 -17.23 -4.81
C CYS A 64 -13.99 -17.76 -3.71
N GLN A 65 -14.27 -19.06 -3.74
CA GLN A 65 -14.91 -19.72 -2.60
C GLN A 65 -13.93 -19.83 -1.43
N ILE A 66 -14.42 -19.60 -0.21
CA ILE A 66 -13.61 -19.69 1.01
C ILE A 66 -14.19 -20.70 2.00
N THR A 67 -13.36 -21.08 2.96
CA THR A 67 -13.69 -21.97 4.08
C THR A 67 -13.19 -21.36 5.39
N HIS A 68 -13.52 -21.97 6.52
CA HIS A 68 -13.03 -21.55 7.85
C HIS A 68 -11.49 -21.55 7.99
N SER A 69 -10.75 -22.20 7.08
CA SER A 69 -9.27 -22.23 7.07
C SER A 69 -8.65 -21.27 6.04
N SER A 70 -9.47 -20.61 5.21
CA SER A 70 -9.01 -19.62 4.24
C SER A 70 -8.41 -18.41 4.94
N LYS A 71 -7.30 -17.91 4.40
CA LYS A 71 -6.53 -16.77 4.91
C LYS A 71 -6.36 -15.72 3.79
N PRO A 72 -7.44 -15.09 3.31
CA PRO A 72 -7.33 -14.00 2.35
C PRO A 72 -6.54 -12.86 2.97
N TYR A 73 -5.71 -12.19 2.17
CA TYR A 73 -5.08 -10.95 2.61
C TYR A 73 -6.06 -9.79 2.46
N ILE A 74 -6.27 -9.05 3.55
CA ILE A 74 -7.24 -7.96 3.64
C ILE A 74 -6.50 -6.68 4.03
N VAL A 75 -6.60 -5.67 3.16
CA VAL A 75 -6.11 -4.32 3.45
C VAL A 75 -7.29 -3.44 3.85
N LEU A 76 -7.24 -2.95 5.09
CA LEU A 76 -8.22 -1.98 5.62
C LEU A 76 -7.66 -0.56 5.57
N HIS A 77 -6.43 -0.38 6.05
CA HIS A 77 -5.81 0.93 6.31
C HIS A 77 -5.16 1.56 5.09
N TRP A 78 -5.87 1.58 3.96
CA TRP A 78 -5.41 2.23 2.73
C TRP A 78 -4.99 3.68 2.96
N TRP A 79 -5.69 4.39 3.84
CA TRP A 79 -5.37 5.75 4.26
C TRP A 79 -4.04 5.90 5.02
N TYR A 80 -3.26 4.86 5.29
CA TYR A 80 -1.89 4.98 5.83
C TYR A 80 -0.80 4.74 4.77
N MET A 81 -1.21 4.57 3.51
CA MET A 81 -0.35 4.26 2.37
C MET A 81 -0.36 5.43 1.39
N ASP A 82 0.82 5.77 0.88
CA ASP A 82 0.97 6.66 -0.27
C ASP A 82 1.03 5.86 -1.58
N VAL A 83 1.73 4.72 -1.53
CA VAL A 83 2.08 3.88 -2.69
C VAL A 83 1.78 2.42 -2.37
N PHE A 84 1.03 1.74 -3.25
CA PHE A 84 0.81 0.30 -3.21
C PHE A 84 1.52 -0.37 -4.39
N VAL A 85 2.46 -1.27 -4.10
CA VAL A 85 3.12 -2.11 -5.11
C VAL A 85 2.48 -3.48 -5.08
N TYR A 86 1.86 -3.86 -6.20
CA TYR A 86 1.39 -5.21 -6.39
C TYR A 86 2.56 -6.10 -6.86
N PHE A 87 3.17 -6.82 -5.92
CA PHE A 87 4.39 -7.59 -6.15
C PHE A 87 4.12 -9.03 -6.54
N SER A 88 4.86 -9.55 -7.53
CA SER A 88 4.88 -10.97 -7.88
C SER A 88 6.24 -11.37 -8.44
N HIS A 89 6.56 -12.66 -8.38
CA HIS A 89 7.78 -13.26 -8.96
C HIS A 89 7.61 -13.55 -10.46
N GLN A 90 7.13 -12.57 -11.23
CA GLN A 90 6.85 -12.71 -12.66
C GLN A 90 7.47 -11.55 -13.43
N PHE A 91 7.78 -11.77 -14.72
CA PHE A 91 8.54 -10.83 -15.55
C PHE A 91 7.88 -9.44 -15.63
N VAL A 92 6.62 -9.36 -16.07
CA VAL A 92 5.82 -8.12 -15.96
C VAL A 92 4.54 -8.43 -15.19
N THR A 93 4.42 -7.78 -14.03
CA THR A 93 3.33 -7.94 -13.07
C THR A 93 2.33 -6.80 -13.23
N ILE A 94 1.22 -7.06 -13.91
CA ILE A 94 0.06 -6.15 -14.02
C ILE A 94 -0.81 -6.30 -12.76
N PRO A 95 -1.10 -5.22 -12.00
CA PRO A 95 -1.98 -5.27 -10.83
C PRO A 95 -3.42 -5.73 -11.18
N PRO A 96 -4.03 -6.65 -10.42
CA PRO A 96 -5.44 -7.00 -10.56
C PRO A 96 -6.37 -5.81 -10.27
N VAL A 97 -7.47 -5.72 -11.03
CA VAL A 97 -8.40 -4.58 -10.99
C VAL A 97 -8.98 -4.31 -9.60
N GLY A 98 -9.24 -5.36 -8.80
CA GLY A 98 -9.70 -5.20 -7.41
C GLY A 98 -8.70 -4.46 -6.52
N TRP A 99 -7.39 -4.65 -6.72
CA TRP A 99 -6.36 -3.90 -6.00
C TRP A 99 -6.28 -2.45 -6.46
N ILE A 100 -6.38 -2.21 -7.77
CA ILE A 100 -6.39 -0.86 -8.35
C ILE A 100 -7.58 -0.06 -7.79
N ASP A 101 -8.80 -0.60 -7.92
CA ASP A 101 -10.03 0.05 -7.47
C ASP A 101 -10.01 0.40 -5.97
N GLN A 102 -9.51 -0.51 -5.11
CA GLN A 102 -9.43 -0.25 -3.67
C GLN A 102 -8.39 0.82 -3.34
N ALA A 103 -7.19 0.76 -3.92
CA ALA A 103 -6.17 1.78 -3.72
C ALA A 103 -6.64 3.16 -4.22
N HIS A 104 -7.23 3.20 -5.41
CA HIS A 104 -7.68 4.42 -6.08
C HIS A 104 -8.89 5.06 -5.40
N ALA A 105 -9.75 4.29 -4.74
CA ALA A 105 -10.82 4.82 -3.90
C ALA A 105 -10.30 5.58 -2.67
N HIS A 106 -9.09 5.27 -2.20
CA HIS A 106 -8.48 5.88 -1.00
C HIS A 106 -7.34 6.86 -1.32
N GLY A 107 -7.07 7.17 -2.60
CA GLY A 107 -6.01 8.11 -2.99
C GLY A 107 -4.59 7.56 -2.94
N VAL A 108 -4.44 6.23 -2.98
CA VAL A 108 -3.16 5.51 -3.00
C VAL A 108 -2.78 5.21 -4.45
N ILE A 109 -1.57 5.58 -4.87
CA ILE A 109 -1.09 5.25 -6.23
C ILE A 109 -0.71 3.76 -6.32
N VAL A 110 -0.88 3.16 -7.49
CA VAL A 110 -0.60 1.73 -7.69
C VAL A 110 0.54 1.52 -8.68
N LEU A 111 1.51 0.67 -8.30
CA LEU A 111 2.60 0.26 -9.17
C LEU A 111 2.52 -1.25 -9.47
N GLY A 112 2.76 -1.59 -10.73
CA GLY A 112 3.14 -2.95 -11.13
C GLY A 112 4.61 -3.23 -10.80
N VAL A 113 5.07 -4.43 -11.16
CA VAL A 113 6.49 -4.83 -11.03
C VAL A 113 7.03 -5.35 -12.36
N GLU A 114 8.23 -4.91 -12.73
CA GLU A 114 9.01 -5.52 -13.81
C GLU A 114 10.24 -6.20 -13.21
N SER A 115 10.29 -7.53 -13.22
CA SER A 115 11.28 -8.33 -12.48
C SER A 115 12.18 -9.18 -13.39
N TYR A 116 13.48 -9.18 -13.10
CA TYR A 116 14.48 -10.00 -13.78
C TYR A 116 15.34 -10.71 -12.71
N GLU A 117 14.96 -11.94 -12.37
CA GLU A 117 15.63 -12.73 -11.32
C GLU A 117 16.96 -13.36 -11.82
N PHE A 118 17.95 -13.56 -10.92
CA PHE A 118 19.19 -14.32 -11.24
C PHE A 118 19.76 -15.20 -10.11
N SER A 119 20.60 -16.19 -10.48
CA SER A 119 21.32 -17.09 -9.56
C SER A 119 22.86 -16.92 -9.57
N ARG A 120 23.44 -16.66 -8.38
CA ARG A 120 24.88 -16.53 -8.04
C ARG A 120 25.53 -15.15 -8.21
N THR A 121 26.59 -14.96 -7.43
CA THR A 121 27.16 -13.68 -6.95
C THR A 121 28.39 -13.20 -7.71
N MET A 122 28.37 -11.93 -8.16
CA MET A 122 29.48 -10.97 -8.07
C MET A 122 29.00 -9.50 -8.27
N LYS A 123 29.95 -8.58 -8.48
CA LYS A 123 29.87 -7.16 -8.07
C LYS A 123 29.61 -6.19 -9.23
N LEU A 124 28.66 -5.27 -9.05
CA LEU A 124 28.50 -4.08 -9.90
C LEU A 124 29.01 -2.82 -9.21
N ARG A 125 29.77 -2.00 -9.94
CA ARG A 125 30.14 -0.65 -9.51
C ARG A 125 29.00 0.31 -9.80
N ASN A 126 28.39 0.85 -8.75
CA ASN A 126 27.57 2.05 -8.88
C ASN A 126 28.51 3.25 -9.16
N PRO A 127 28.30 4.05 -10.23
CA PRO A 127 29.03 5.32 -10.41
C PRO A 127 28.78 6.30 -9.25
N GLU A 128 27.62 6.19 -8.60
CA GLU A 128 27.27 6.95 -7.41
C GLU A 128 27.90 6.38 -6.12
N ARG A 129 29.13 6.81 -5.83
CA ARG A 129 29.82 6.50 -4.56
C ARG A 129 29.06 7.06 -3.35
N GLY A 130 28.49 6.20 -2.51
CA GLY A 130 28.17 6.53 -1.11
C GLY A 130 26.76 6.21 -0.58
N LEU A 131 25.81 5.78 -1.41
CA LEU A 131 24.54 5.21 -0.93
C LEU A 131 24.82 3.74 -0.54
N VAL A 132 24.77 3.43 0.76
CA VAL A 132 25.15 2.11 1.27
C VAL A 132 23.96 1.18 1.27
N MET A 133 23.81 0.38 0.21
CA MET A 133 23.02 -0.85 0.26
C MET A 133 23.85 -1.94 0.95
N MET A 134 23.49 -2.30 2.19
CA MET A 134 24.04 -3.48 2.86
C MET A 134 23.11 -4.69 2.71
N THR A 135 23.66 -5.88 2.97
CA THR A 135 23.10 -7.17 2.60
C THR A 135 23.41 -8.20 3.68
N SER A 136 22.44 -9.04 4.08
CA SER A 136 22.75 -10.38 4.62
C SER A 136 21.56 -11.34 4.57
N PHE A 137 21.83 -12.61 4.27
CA PHE A 137 20.89 -13.72 4.48
C PHE A 137 21.67 -15.03 4.61
N GLU A 138 21.51 -15.74 5.74
CA GLU A 138 21.79 -17.17 5.82
C GLU A 138 20.47 -17.92 6.02
N ARG A 139 20.10 -18.80 5.07
CA ARG A 139 18.95 -19.69 5.22
C ARG A 139 19.29 -20.81 6.22
N PHE A 140 19.05 -20.61 7.50
CA PHE A 140 18.95 -21.72 8.44
C PHE A 140 17.65 -22.48 8.20
N ARG A 141 17.73 -23.59 7.44
CA ARG A 141 16.69 -24.62 7.45
C ARG A 141 16.71 -25.31 8.82
N ASN A 142 15.71 -25.02 9.65
CA ASN A 142 15.30 -25.97 10.69
C ASN A 142 13.78 -25.83 10.94
N PRO A 143 12.95 -26.81 10.57
CA PRO A 143 11.59 -26.89 11.10
C PRO A 143 11.66 -27.23 12.60
N HIS A 144 10.57 -26.99 13.34
CA HIS A 144 10.43 -27.23 14.79
C HIS A 144 11.11 -26.20 15.71
N LEU A 145 10.55 -25.00 15.76
CA LEU A 145 10.52 -24.19 16.99
C LEU A 145 9.08 -23.72 17.25
N LEU A 146 8.33 -24.59 17.94
CA LEU A 146 7.01 -24.27 18.49
C LEU A 146 7.18 -23.31 19.66
N PHE A 147 6.79 -22.05 19.48
CA PHE A 147 6.68 -21.10 20.60
C PHE A 147 5.37 -21.32 21.36
N HIS A 148 5.47 -21.95 22.54
CA HIS A 148 4.40 -21.89 23.55
C HIS A 148 4.37 -20.52 24.24
N PRO A 149 3.20 -20.08 24.76
CA PRO A 149 3.06 -18.78 25.41
C PRO A 149 3.73 -18.75 26.80
N PHE A 150 4.41 -17.63 27.09
CA PHE A 150 5.02 -17.35 28.40
C PHE A 150 4.02 -16.85 29.44
N PRO A 151 4.27 -17.18 30.72
CA PRO A 151 4.04 -16.23 31.81
C PRO A 151 5.27 -16.03 32.73
N LEU A 152 5.53 -14.75 33.06
CA LEU A 152 6.09 -14.19 34.32
C LEU A 152 7.28 -14.89 35.07
N PHE A 153 8.48 -14.27 35.00
CA PHE A 153 9.55 -14.05 36.03
C PHE A 153 10.00 -15.15 37.05
N PRO A 154 11.20 -15.09 37.70
CA PRO A 154 12.38 -14.21 37.51
C PRO A 154 13.78 -14.92 37.42
N LYS A 155 14.82 -14.09 37.14
CA LYS A 155 16.30 -14.26 37.18
C LYS A 155 16.93 -15.46 37.92
N LEU A 156 18.01 -16.02 37.33
CA LEU A 156 19.33 -16.41 37.93
C LEU A 156 20.37 -16.74 36.79
N PRO A 157 21.69 -16.96 37.01
CA PRO A 157 22.70 -16.19 36.24
C PRO A 157 23.79 -16.97 35.48
N ASN A 158 24.55 -16.21 34.68
CA ASN A 158 25.95 -16.42 34.26
C ASN A 158 26.37 -17.74 33.55
N ILE A 159 26.46 -17.68 32.22
CA ILE A 159 27.48 -18.41 31.45
C ILE A 159 28.22 -17.41 30.55
N GLN A 160 29.52 -17.20 30.79
CA GLN A 160 30.40 -16.47 29.87
C GLN A 160 30.80 -17.38 28.70
N MET A 161 30.54 -16.94 27.46
CA MET A 161 31.33 -17.39 26.32
C MET A 161 32.25 -16.26 25.86
N ARG A 162 33.56 -16.48 26.01
CA ARG A 162 34.61 -15.59 25.48
C ARG A 162 34.74 -15.81 23.97
N CYS A 163 34.44 -14.81 23.15
CA CYS A 163 34.84 -14.81 21.74
C CYS A 163 36.10 -13.95 21.56
N LYS A 164 37.12 -14.48 20.86
CA LYS A 164 38.41 -13.81 20.68
C LYS A 164 38.30 -12.73 19.60
N ILE A 165 38.71 -11.51 19.93
CA ILE A 165 38.84 -10.40 18.97
C ILE A 165 40.06 -10.66 18.08
N PHE A 166 39.86 -10.74 16.76
CA PHE A 166 40.92 -10.54 15.78
C PHE A 166 40.79 -9.14 15.16
N ARG A 167 41.83 -8.32 15.33
CA ARG A 167 41.97 -7.07 14.57
C ARG A 167 42.39 -7.38 13.13
N PHE A 168 41.64 -6.88 12.16
CA PHE A 168 42.15 -6.67 10.80
C PHE A 168 41.95 -5.21 10.39
N THR A 169 43.05 -4.48 10.32
CA THR A 169 43.12 -3.16 9.67
C THR A 169 43.28 -3.36 8.17
N ARG A 170 42.22 -3.14 7.39
CA ARG A 170 42.32 -2.86 5.94
C ARG A 170 41.12 -2.07 5.46
N VAL A 171 41.38 -1.08 4.61
CA VAL A 171 40.38 -0.23 3.97
C VAL A 171 39.48 -1.10 3.09
N GLN A 172 38.16 -1.12 3.37
CA GLN A 172 37.19 -1.80 2.52
C GLN A 172 36.50 -0.81 1.59
N HIS A 173 36.55 -1.12 0.29
CA HIS A 173 35.66 -0.54 -0.71
C HIS A 173 34.36 -1.37 -0.70
N PHE A 174 33.22 -0.69 -0.55
CA PHE A 174 31.92 -1.33 -0.36
C PHE A 174 31.13 -1.42 -1.68
N GLU A 175 30.73 -2.64 -2.05
CA GLU A 175 29.94 -3.01 -3.23
C GLU A 175 28.93 -4.10 -2.76
N GLY A 176 27.63 -3.97 -3.06
CA GLY A 176 26.55 -4.82 -2.52
C GLY A 176 26.10 -5.96 -3.46
N THR A 177 25.53 -7.06 -2.94
CA THR A 177 25.21 -8.27 -3.75
C THR A 177 24.14 -9.23 -3.13
N ILE A 178 22.98 -9.38 -3.81
CA ILE A 178 22.15 -10.61 -4.08
C ILE A 178 21.30 -11.38 -3.02
N ILE A 179 20.13 -11.93 -3.46
CA ILE A 179 19.63 -13.35 -3.35
C ILE A 179 18.20 -13.49 -3.95
N THR A 180 17.77 -14.42 -4.84
CA THR A 180 18.34 -15.19 -6.01
C THR A 180 17.29 -16.16 -6.63
N GLU A 181 17.05 -16.18 -7.96
CA GLU A 181 16.70 -17.40 -8.77
C GLU A 181 16.83 -17.19 -10.33
N TRP A 182 17.14 -18.23 -11.13
CA TRP A 182 17.11 -18.34 -12.64
C TRP A 182 18.15 -17.67 -13.58
N GLU A 183 18.66 -18.43 -14.57
CA GLU A 183 19.53 -17.92 -15.66
C GLU A 183 18.77 -17.14 -16.78
N SER A 184 17.43 -17.23 -16.80
CA SER A 184 16.57 -16.63 -17.83
C SER A 184 16.43 -15.12 -17.69
N GLY A 185 16.32 -14.58 -16.47
CA GLY A 185 16.14 -13.15 -16.23
C GLY A 185 17.30 -12.32 -16.78
N ALA A 186 18.54 -12.78 -16.59
CA ALA A 186 19.73 -12.15 -17.16
C ALA A 186 19.70 -12.10 -18.71
N LYS A 187 19.15 -13.13 -19.38
CA LYS A 187 19.03 -13.18 -20.85
C LYS A 187 17.97 -12.20 -21.36
N ILE A 188 16.81 -12.16 -20.69
CA ILE A 188 15.73 -11.21 -20.97
C ILE A 188 16.24 -9.76 -20.77
N CYS A 189 16.92 -9.47 -19.67
CA CYS A 189 17.49 -8.14 -19.41
C CYS A 189 18.55 -7.76 -20.46
N SER A 190 19.41 -8.72 -20.82
CA SER A 190 20.42 -8.56 -21.86
C SER A 190 19.83 -8.27 -23.24
N GLU A 191 18.72 -8.91 -23.60
CA GLU A 191 18.01 -8.76 -24.88
C GLU A 191 17.27 -7.42 -24.94
N MET A 192 16.57 -7.04 -23.87
CA MET A 192 15.92 -5.72 -23.73
C MET A 192 16.93 -4.58 -23.89
N LEU A 193 18.10 -4.70 -23.26
CA LEU A 193 19.19 -3.72 -23.30
C LEU A 193 20.15 -3.88 -24.49
N SER A 194 19.80 -4.63 -25.53
CA SER A 194 20.69 -4.89 -26.68
C SER A 194 20.65 -3.81 -27.77
N SER A 195 19.61 -2.97 -27.81
CA SER A 195 19.45 -1.89 -28.80
C SER A 195 18.55 -0.76 -28.28
N GLU A 196 18.65 0.42 -28.87
CA GLU A 196 17.70 1.51 -28.58
C GLU A 196 16.26 1.14 -28.96
N GLU A 197 16.08 0.39 -30.05
CA GLU A 197 14.75 -0.07 -30.51
C GLU A 197 14.08 -0.99 -29.47
N ASN A 198 14.83 -1.91 -28.87
CA ASN A 198 14.31 -2.82 -27.86
C ASN A 198 13.93 -2.09 -26.57
N VAL A 199 14.74 -1.10 -26.16
CA VAL A 199 14.41 -0.20 -25.03
C VAL A 199 13.16 0.60 -25.33
N ASP A 200 13.09 1.28 -26.48
CA ASP A 200 11.94 2.14 -26.82
C ASP A 200 10.65 1.33 -27.01
N LYS A 201 10.72 0.10 -27.55
CA LYS A 201 9.59 -0.87 -27.56
C LYS A 201 9.15 -1.29 -26.15
N THR A 202 10.10 -1.58 -25.27
CA THR A 202 9.80 -1.98 -23.88
C THR A 202 9.13 -0.84 -23.13
N VAL A 203 9.69 0.37 -23.21
CA VAL A 203 9.11 1.59 -22.63
C VAL A 203 7.70 1.86 -23.16
N ALA A 204 7.50 1.83 -24.49
CA ALA A 204 6.19 2.10 -25.08
C ALA A 204 5.11 1.13 -24.57
N ASN A 205 5.40 -0.17 -24.48
CA ASN A 205 4.45 -1.16 -23.98
C ASN A 205 4.20 -1.02 -22.47
N LEU A 206 5.23 -0.77 -21.65
CA LEU A 206 5.06 -0.54 -20.21
C LEU A 206 4.24 0.72 -19.89
N VAL A 207 4.38 1.78 -20.70
CA VAL A 207 3.56 3.00 -20.59
C VAL A 207 2.11 2.74 -21.03
N GLU A 208 1.90 2.05 -22.16
CA GLU A 208 0.55 1.75 -22.66
C GLU A 208 -0.20 0.78 -21.73
N ILE A 209 0.47 -0.23 -21.15
CA ILE A 209 -0.11 -1.16 -20.17
C ILE A 209 -0.57 -0.40 -18.91
N ALA A 210 0.28 0.45 -18.35
CA ALA A 210 -0.04 1.26 -17.18
C ALA A 210 -1.21 2.23 -17.46
N THR A 211 -1.18 2.89 -18.61
CA THR A 211 -2.24 3.81 -19.06
C THR A 211 -3.56 3.10 -19.35
N TYR A 212 -3.52 1.89 -19.92
CA TYR A 212 -4.72 1.11 -20.24
C TYR A 212 -5.40 0.50 -19.01
N HIS A 213 -4.61 -0.13 -18.13
CA HIS A 213 -5.14 -0.73 -16.90
C HIS A 213 -5.39 0.29 -15.79
N ASN A 214 -4.91 1.53 -15.97
CA ASN A 214 -5.13 2.68 -15.10
C ASN A 214 -4.40 2.54 -13.75
N PHE A 215 -3.07 2.48 -13.80
CA PHE A 215 -2.17 2.50 -12.63
C PHE A 215 -0.90 3.32 -12.92
N GLU A 216 -0.26 3.87 -11.89
CA GLU A 216 0.67 5.00 -12.01
C GLU A 216 2.14 4.67 -12.37
N GLY A 217 2.51 3.40 -12.47
CA GLY A 217 3.84 3.02 -12.96
C GLY A 217 4.39 1.72 -12.39
N TRP A 218 5.71 1.69 -12.15
CA TRP A 218 6.46 0.45 -11.99
C TRP A 218 7.52 0.53 -10.87
N LEU A 219 7.52 -0.47 -9.98
CA LEU A 219 8.73 -0.86 -9.27
C LEU A 219 9.55 -1.77 -10.20
N ILE A 220 10.75 -1.34 -10.56
CA ILE A 220 11.69 -2.19 -11.30
C ILE A 220 12.34 -3.15 -10.30
N ASN A 221 12.65 -4.39 -10.72
CA ASN A 221 13.37 -5.36 -9.90
C ASN A 221 14.37 -6.20 -10.73
N ILE A 222 15.46 -5.56 -11.17
CA ILE A 222 16.57 -6.23 -11.89
C ILE A 222 17.58 -6.79 -10.86
N GLU A 223 17.42 -8.06 -10.50
CA GLU A 223 18.32 -8.76 -9.57
C GLU A 223 19.55 -9.40 -10.26
N ASN A 224 19.59 -9.40 -11.59
CA ASN A 224 20.75 -9.85 -12.37
C ASN A 224 21.92 -8.86 -12.42
N GLU A 225 23.10 -9.39 -12.72
CA GLU A 225 24.25 -8.59 -13.13
C GLU A 225 23.98 -7.89 -14.47
N ILE A 226 24.51 -6.68 -14.63
CA ILE A 226 24.40 -5.87 -15.84
C ILE A 226 25.81 -5.61 -16.34
N GLU A 227 26.10 -6.06 -17.57
CA GLU A 227 27.39 -5.78 -18.21
C GLU A 227 27.64 -4.27 -18.25
N ALA A 228 28.88 -3.84 -18.00
CA ALA A 228 29.23 -2.41 -17.99
C ALA A 228 28.91 -1.72 -19.32
N SER A 229 28.97 -2.45 -20.44
CA SER A 229 28.55 -2.01 -21.78
C SER A 229 27.07 -1.68 -21.92
N LYS A 230 26.21 -2.24 -21.06
CA LYS A 230 24.75 -2.04 -21.07
C LYS A 230 24.27 -0.97 -20.08
N THR A 231 25.20 -0.35 -19.35
CA THR A 231 24.89 0.67 -18.33
C THR A 231 24.18 1.88 -18.93
N ASP A 232 24.66 2.41 -20.06
CA ASP A 232 24.05 3.56 -20.72
C ASP A 232 22.65 3.23 -21.26
N MET A 233 22.46 2.01 -21.75
CA MET A 233 21.17 1.52 -22.23
C MET A 233 20.16 1.34 -21.09
N LEU A 234 20.61 0.90 -19.91
CA LEU A 234 19.80 0.82 -18.70
C LEU A 234 19.41 2.22 -18.19
N ALA A 235 20.35 3.16 -18.19
CA ALA A 235 20.08 4.55 -17.83
C ALA A 235 19.06 5.20 -18.80
N ARG A 236 19.20 4.95 -20.12
CA ARG A 236 18.21 5.34 -21.13
C ARG A 236 16.84 4.73 -20.82
N PHE A 237 16.76 3.42 -20.61
CA PHE A 237 15.51 2.72 -20.31
C PHE A 237 14.76 3.36 -19.13
N LEU A 238 15.43 3.55 -18.00
CA LEU A 238 14.83 4.11 -16.78
C LEU A 238 14.39 5.58 -16.98
N THR A 239 15.22 6.38 -17.65
CA THR A 239 14.92 7.79 -17.93
C THR A 239 13.70 7.90 -18.84
N ARG A 240 13.67 7.12 -19.93
CA ARG A 240 12.59 7.10 -20.93
C ARG A 240 11.28 6.56 -20.38
N LEU A 241 11.33 5.55 -19.49
CA LEU A 241 10.15 5.05 -18.78
C LEU A 241 9.59 6.13 -17.84
N THR A 242 10.45 6.79 -17.08
CA THR A 242 10.07 7.87 -16.15
C THR A 242 9.42 9.04 -16.90
N GLU A 243 10.06 9.53 -17.96
CA GLU A 243 9.53 10.61 -18.83
C GLU A 243 8.23 10.19 -19.54
N GLY A 244 8.18 8.96 -20.07
CA GLY A 244 7.02 8.43 -20.80
C GLY A 244 5.77 8.31 -19.92
N LEU A 245 5.91 7.74 -18.72
CA LEU A 245 4.82 7.68 -17.74
C LEU A 245 4.41 9.07 -17.27
N ARG A 246 5.38 9.96 -17.02
CA ARG A 246 5.10 11.35 -16.61
C ARG A 246 4.30 12.10 -17.67
N SER A 247 4.59 11.88 -18.95
CA SER A 247 3.86 12.46 -20.08
C SER A 247 2.49 11.83 -20.32
N ALA A 248 2.30 10.54 -20.01
CA ALA A 248 1.05 9.82 -20.28
C ALA A 248 0.03 9.89 -19.13
N ILE A 249 0.51 9.88 -17.88
CA ILE A 249 -0.29 9.74 -16.66
C ILE A 249 -0.32 11.04 -15.85
N GLY A 250 0.80 11.76 -15.78
CA GLY A 250 0.94 13.03 -15.04
C GLY A 250 1.79 12.94 -13.76
N GLU A 251 1.74 13.98 -12.94
CA GLU A 251 2.62 14.20 -11.77
C GLU A 251 2.58 13.11 -10.69
N GLN A 252 1.55 12.26 -10.69
CA GLN A 252 1.41 11.11 -9.80
C GLN A 252 2.21 9.88 -10.24
N SER A 253 2.71 9.84 -11.48
CA SER A 253 3.40 8.67 -12.03
C SER A 253 4.71 8.35 -11.31
N ARG A 254 5.05 7.06 -11.11
CA ARG A 254 6.32 6.68 -10.45
C ARG A 254 7.03 5.51 -11.12
N VAL A 255 8.33 5.69 -11.35
CA VAL A 255 9.33 4.62 -11.49
C VAL A 255 10.16 4.59 -10.22
N ILE A 256 10.27 3.42 -9.58
CA ILE A 256 11.11 3.23 -8.39
C ILE A 256 12.20 2.20 -8.70
N TRP A 257 13.47 2.57 -8.52
CA TRP A 257 14.60 1.67 -8.74
C TRP A 257 15.90 2.08 -8.03
N ARG A 258 16.89 1.18 -7.95
CA ARG A 258 18.22 1.43 -7.38
C ARG A 258 19.05 2.54 -8.06
N TRP A 259 18.64 3.00 -9.24
CA TRP A 259 19.36 4.03 -10.01
C TRP A 259 18.73 5.41 -9.82
N PHE A 260 18.97 5.99 -8.64
CA PHE A 260 18.22 7.14 -8.13
C PHE A 260 18.23 8.39 -9.03
N SER A 261 19.30 8.64 -9.79
CA SER A 261 19.38 9.79 -10.72
C SER A 261 18.42 9.73 -11.91
N CYS A 262 17.89 8.54 -12.24
CA CYS A 262 17.11 8.27 -13.45
C CYS A 262 15.66 7.84 -13.17
N THR A 263 15.21 7.89 -11.92
CA THR A 263 13.90 7.43 -11.46
C THR A 263 13.28 8.37 -10.43
N ASP A 264 11.96 8.33 -10.25
CA ASP A 264 11.25 9.14 -9.27
C ASP A 264 11.64 8.80 -7.83
N GLY A 265 12.01 7.54 -7.55
CA GLY A 265 12.49 7.12 -6.24
C GLY A 265 13.40 5.90 -6.26
N ILE A 266 13.91 5.55 -5.08
CA ILE A 266 14.76 4.39 -4.82
C ILE A 266 14.20 3.52 -3.68
N PHE A 267 14.09 2.22 -3.95
CA PHE A 267 13.80 1.21 -2.93
C PHE A 267 15.12 0.68 -2.36
N LEU A 268 15.33 0.79 -1.04
CA LEU A 268 16.46 0.20 -0.34
C LEU A 268 16.07 -1.15 0.29
N ASN A 269 17.00 -2.11 0.28
CA ASN A 269 16.82 -3.40 0.92
C ASN A 269 16.57 -3.27 2.44
N TYR A 270 15.95 -4.27 3.07
CA TYR A 270 15.57 -4.30 4.49
C TYR A 270 16.69 -4.72 5.47
N THR A 271 17.92 -4.94 5.00
CA THR A 271 19.06 -5.42 5.82
C THR A 271 20.09 -4.32 6.14
N TRP A 272 19.59 -3.11 6.41
CA TRP A 272 20.35 -1.92 6.80
C TRP A 272 20.66 -1.87 8.30
N ASN A 273 21.63 -1.04 8.69
CA ASN A 273 21.83 -0.61 10.08
C ASN A 273 21.64 0.92 10.26
N PRO A 274 21.43 1.43 11.49
CA PRO A 274 21.14 2.85 11.72
C PRO A 274 22.18 3.84 11.16
N THR A 275 23.46 3.44 11.05
CA THR A 275 24.52 4.29 10.48
C THR A 275 24.38 4.44 8.96
N GLU A 276 23.76 3.49 8.30
CA GLU A 276 23.56 3.48 6.84
C GLU A 276 22.31 4.26 6.43
N LEU A 277 21.28 4.23 7.26
CA LEU A 277 20.10 5.09 7.08
C LEU A 277 20.47 6.57 7.18
N LEU A 278 21.27 6.95 8.18
CA LEU A 278 21.75 8.33 8.32
C LEU A 278 22.51 8.78 7.07
N LYS A 279 23.50 7.99 6.61
CA LYS A 279 24.25 8.26 5.38
C LYS A 279 23.35 8.34 4.14
N SER A 280 22.30 7.53 4.08
CA SER A 280 21.35 7.54 2.97
C SER A 280 20.49 8.81 2.96
N SER A 281 20.03 9.27 4.13
CA SER A 281 19.31 10.55 4.29
C SER A 281 20.20 11.75 3.98
N GLU A 282 21.43 11.78 4.51
CA GLU A 282 22.44 12.80 4.20
C GLU A 282 22.74 12.88 2.70
N ARG A 283 22.94 11.73 2.04
CA ARG A 283 23.28 11.67 0.61
C ARG A 283 22.10 11.95 -0.33
N ALA A 284 20.88 11.60 0.07
CA ALA A 284 19.68 11.92 -0.71
C ALA A 284 19.33 13.43 -0.68
N GLY A 285 19.75 14.15 0.37
CA GLY A 285 19.69 15.61 0.41
C GLY A 285 18.26 16.15 0.31
N GLY A 286 17.94 16.78 -0.82
CA GLY A 286 16.59 17.29 -1.09
C GLY A 286 15.57 16.19 -1.44
N ARG A 287 16.02 14.99 -1.82
CA ARG A 287 15.19 13.85 -2.26
C ARG A 287 15.06 12.75 -1.20
N ARG A 288 15.25 13.06 0.09
CA ARG A 288 15.16 12.09 1.20
C ARG A 288 13.82 11.34 1.25
N HIS A 289 12.72 11.98 0.84
CA HIS A 289 11.38 11.38 0.77
C HIS A 289 11.19 10.46 -0.44
N ASP A 290 12.08 10.53 -1.43
CA ASP A 290 12.10 9.61 -2.58
C ASP A 290 12.89 8.33 -2.27
N VAL A 291 13.43 8.20 -1.05
CA VAL A 291 14.17 7.02 -0.56
C VAL A 291 13.24 6.18 0.31
N TYR A 292 12.83 5.04 -0.22
CA TYR A 292 11.92 4.09 0.42
C TYR A 292 12.72 2.96 1.07
N VAL A 293 12.82 2.98 2.39
CA VAL A 293 13.62 2.02 3.16
C VAL A 293 12.82 0.76 3.46
N GLY A 294 13.31 -0.39 3.00
CA GLY A 294 12.71 -1.70 3.24
C GLY A 294 12.55 -2.04 4.73
N VAL A 295 11.37 -2.57 5.07
CA VAL A 295 11.04 -3.19 6.35
C VAL A 295 10.31 -4.50 6.06
N ASP A 296 10.98 -5.64 6.22
CA ASP A 296 10.40 -6.95 5.96
C ASP A 296 9.59 -7.49 7.14
N CYS A 297 8.31 -7.76 6.92
CA CYS A 297 7.40 -8.31 7.93
C CYS A 297 7.77 -9.73 8.36
N PHE A 298 8.51 -10.51 7.54
CA PHE A 298 9.01 -11.82 7.94
C PHE A 298 10.32 -11.77 8.74
N GLY A 299 10.89 -10.59 8.98
CA GLY A 299 12.03 -10.40 9.87
C GLY A 299 13.39 -10.84 9.31
N ARG A 300 13.50 -11.03 7.99
CA ARG A 300 14.65 -11.63 7.29
C ARG A 300 15.88 -10.72 7.31
N GLY A 301 16.60 -10.69 8.44
CA GLY A 301 17.69 -9.73 8.68
C GLY A 301 17.20 -8.29 8.87
N CYS A 302 15.88 -8.09 9.02
CA CYS A 302 15.27 -6.79 9.24
C CYS A 302 15.54 -6.28 10.66
N TYR A 303 15.77 -4.98 10.80
CA TYR A 303 15.84 -4.33 12.11
C TYR A 303 14.56 -4.60 12.94
N GLY A 304 14.70 -4.85 14.24
CA GLY A 304 13.59 -5.26 15.13
C GLY A 304 13.08 -6.69 14.93
N GLY A 305 13.47 -7.39 13.87
CA GLY A 305 13.06 -8.78 13.59
C GLY A 305 11.68 -8.91 12.93
N GLY A 306 11.12 -7.83 12.37
CA GLY A 306 9.85 -7.85 11.62
C GLY A 306 8.61 -8.15 12.48
N GLY A 307 7.56 -8.66 11.84
CA GLY A 307 6.28 -9.00 12.46
C GLY A 307 5.70 -7.86 13.30
N TRP A 308 5.32 -8.17 14.55
CA TRP A 308 4.81 -7.16 15.51
C TRP A 308 5.81 -6.05 15.87
N ASN A 309 7.09 -6.21 15.54
CA ASN A 309 8.17 -5.26 15.81
C ASN A 309 8.53 -4.40 14.58
N CYS A 310 7.77 -4.46 13.47
CA CYS A 310 7.97 -3.55 12.33
C CYS A 310 7.93 -2.06 12.76
N CYS A 311 7.23 -1.73 13.84
CA CYS A 311 7.23 -0.40 14.47
C CYS A 311 8.63 0.11 14.85
N ASP A 312 9.55 -0.78 15.25
CA ASP A 312 10.90 -0.41 15.65
C ASP A 312 11.71 0.04 14.43
N ALA A 313 11.64 -0.74 13.34
CA ALA A 313 12.23 -0.39 12.06
C ALA A 313 11.65 0.90 11.49
N PHE A 314 10.32 1.04 11.47
CA PHE A 314 9.62 2.27 11.06
C PHE A 314 10.14 3.49 11.85
N SER A 315 10.25 3.36 13.17
CA SER A 315 10.72 4.46 14.04
C SER A 315 12.10 4.93 13.63
N HIS A 316 13.04 4.01 13.36
CA HIS A 316 14.38 4.37 12.88
C HIS A 316 14.39 5.03 11.50
N VAL A 317 13.55 4.58 10.57
CA VAL A 317 13.42 5.19 9.24
C VAL A 317 12.84 6.60 9.33
N ARG A 318 11.72 6.77 10.06
CA ARG A 318 11.06 8.07 10.25
C ARG A 318 11.93 9.08 11.00
N ASN A 319 12.73 8.63 11.98
CA ASN A 319 13.68 9.48 12.69
C ASN A 319 14.82 10.02 11.79
N ASN A 320 15.02 9.45 10.59
CA ASN A 320 15.96 9.96 9.58
C ASN A 320 15.25 10.78 8.48
N ASP A 321 13.95 11.06 8.62
CA ASP A 321 13.11 11.73 7.63
C ASP A 321 13.14 11.04 6.25
N LEU A 322 13.06 9.70 6.27
CA LEU A 322 13.04 8.82 5.12
C LEU A 322 11.67 8.17 4.94
N SER A 323 11.33 7.82 3.70
CA SER A 323 10.13 7.04 3.38
C SER A 323 10.34 5.56 3.74
N VAL A 324 9.25 4.86 4.04
CA VAL A 324 9.27 3.44 4.43
C VAL A 324 8.70 2.59 3.29
N ALA A 325 9.31 1.43 3.03
CA ALA A 325 8.75 0.36 2.21
C ALA A 325 8.42 -0.86 3.07
N LEU A 326 7.16 -1.01 3.48
CA LEU A 326 6.68 -2.19 4.20
C LEU A 326 6.58 -3.37 3.22
N PHE A 327 7.44 -4.37 3.40
CA PHE A 327 7.54 -5.54 2.52
C PHE A 327 6.87 -6.77 3.14
N ALA A 328 6.12 -7.52 2.32
CA ALA A 328 5.45 -8.77 2.67
C ALA A 328 4.50 -8.74 3.91
N PRO A 329 3.63 -7.71 4.08
CA PRO A 329 2.64 -7.67 5.17
C PRO A 329 1.58 -8.79 5.10
N GLY A 330 1.56 -9.57 4.01
CA GLY A 330 0.92 -10.89 3.95
C GLY A 330 1.27 -11.80 5.13
N TRP A 331 2.42 -11.58 5.78
CA TRP A 331 2.82 -12.16 7.08
C TRP A 331 1.66 -12.29 8.08
N VAL A 332 0.78 -11.29 8.21
CA VAL A 332 -0.37 -11.36 9.14
C VAL A 332 -1.32 -12.50 8.74
N ALA A 333 -1.69 -12.60 7.46
CA ALA A 333 -2.54 -13.68 6.94
C ALA A 333 -1.86 -15.05 7.02
N GLU A 334 -0.55 -15.12 6.77
CA GLU A 334 0.17 -16.38 6.74
C GLU A 334 0.44 -16.96 8.13
N THR A 335 0.81 -16.12 9.10
CA THR A 335 1.25 -16.57 10.44
C THR A 335 0.16 -16.59 11.51
N MET A 336 -0.92 -15.81 11.38
CA MET A 336 -1.98 -15.72 12.40
C MET A 336 -3.12 -16.73 12.21
N PRO A 337 -3.96 -17.01 13.23
CA PRO A 337 -5.16 -17.83 13.07
C PRO A 337 -6.17 -17.23 12.05
N PRO A 338 -6.81 -18.04 11.19
CA PRO A 338 -7.76 -17.56 10.18
C PRO A 338 -8.93 -16.73 10.75
N CYS A 339 -9.48 -17.16 11.90
CA CYS A 339 -10.65 -16.53 12.53
C CYS A 339 -10.41 -15.07 12.97
N ASP A 340 -9.15 -14.69 13.18
CA ASP A 340 -8.76 -13.42 13.76
C ASP A 340 -8.12 -12.48 12.73
N ILE A 341 -8.12 -12.81 11.42
CA ILE A 341 -7.34 -12.08 10.41
C ILE A 341 -7.66 -10.58 10.37
N ILE A 342 -8.94 -10.21 10.45
CA ILE A 342 -9.38 -8.81 10.52
C ILE A 342 -8.80 -8.12 11.77
N VAL A 343 -8.95 -8.72 12.95
CA VAL A 343 -8.50 -8.15 14.23
C VAL A 343 -6.97 -8.05 14.31
N ASN A 344 -6.25 -9.03 13.77
CA ASN A 344 -4.79 -9.01 13.73
C ASN A 344 -4.26 -8.01 12.71
N SER A 345 -4.95 -7.80 11.58
CA SER A 345 -4.65 -6.68 10.66
C SER A 345 -4.85 -5.33 11.34
N LEU A 346 -5.95 -5.10 12.06
CA LEU A 346 -6.17 -3.89 12.86
C LEU A 346 -5.02 -3.67 13.87
N ARG A 347 -4.72 -4.67 14.71
CA ARG A 347 -3.63 -4.63 15.69
C ARG A 347 -2.24 -4.39 15.09
N PHE A 348 -2.01 -4.82 13.86
CA PHE A 348 -0.74 -4.61 13.17
C PHE A 348 -0.56 -3.13 12.79
N TRP A 349 -1.58 -2.53 12.18
CA TRP A 349 -1.56 -1.13 11.78
C TRP A 349 -1.69 -0.16 12.98
N ASP A 350 -2.38 -0.55 14.06
CA ASP A 350 -2.40 0.21 15.31
C ASP A 350 -1.01 0.40 15.93
N ARG A 351 -0.07 -0.53 15.69
CA ARG A 351 1.34 -0.39 16.12
C ARG A 351 2.14 0.56 15.24
N LEU A 352 1.64 0.90 14.06
CA LEU A 352 2.29 1.77 13.08
C LEU A 352 1.64 3.16 13.00
N ASN A 353 0.45 3.36 13.57
CA ASN A 353 -0.40 4.54 13.36
C ASN A 353 0.24 5.90 13.74
N THR A 354 1.20 5.94 14.66
CA THR A 354 1.98 7.14 15.01
C THR A 354 3.21 7.38 14.11
N LEU A 355 3.53 6.41 13.25
CA LEU A 355 4.71 6.38 12.37
C LEU A 355 4.32 6.48 10.88
N VAL A 356 3.05 6.74 10.59
CA VAL A 356 2.46 6.87 9.24
C VAL A 356 1.54 8.09 9.21
N TYR A 357 1.33 8.65 8.02
CA TYR A 357 0.40 9.76 7.85
C TYR A 357 -0.96 9.28 7.35
N ALA A 358 -2.04 9.78 7.93
CA ALA A 358 -3.40 9.50 7.44
C ALA A 358 -3.71 10.31 6.17
N HIS A 359 -4.36 9.69 5.19
CA HIS A 359 -4.84 10.28 3.95
C HIS A 359 -6.37 10.40 3.98
N PRO A 360 -6.95 11.60 3.79
CA PRO A 360 -8.39 11.77 3.74
C PRO A 360 -8.92 11.47 2.32
N VAL A 361 -10.00 10.71 2.23
CA VAL A 361 -10.98 10.84 1.15
C VAL A 361 -11.48 12.29 1.11
N THR A 362 -11.41 12.92 -0.06
CA THR A 362 -11.68 14.33 -0.32
C THR A 362 -12.80 14.56 -1.34
N SER A 363 -13.23 13.54 -2.09
CA SER A 363 -14.31 13.62 -3.08
C SER A 363 -15.63 13.10 -2.55
N LEU A 364 -16.72 13.81 -2.85
CA LEU A 364 -18.10 13.32 -2.72
C LEU A 364 -18.57 12.66 -4.03
N PRO A 365 -19.52 11.70 -3.99
CA PRO A 365 -20.14 11.13 -2.80
C PRO A 365 -19.22 10.13 -2.09
N ILE A 366 -19.40 9.99 -0.78
CA ILE A 366 -18.74 8.96 0.03
C ILE A 366 -19.82 7.96 0.42
N GLU A 367 -19.70 6.72 -0.02
CA GLU A 367 -20.68 5.66 0.23
C GLU A 367 -20.00 4.37 0.63
N THR A 368 -20.51 3.71 1.66
CA THR A 368 -20.02 2.43 2.12
C THR A 368 -21.06 1.67 2.94
N ASP A 369 -21.13 0.36 2.75
CA ASP A 369 -21.79 -0.62 3.63
C ASP A 369 -20.79 -1.35 4.54
N PHE A 370 -19.54 -0.85 4.55
CA PHE A 370 -18.38 -1.46 5.20
C PHE A 370 -18.09 -2.90 4.78
N SER A 371 -18.53 -3.29 3.57
CA SER A 371 -18.22 -4.59 2.97
C SER A 371 -16.72 -4.82 2.99
N LEU A 372 -16.30 -5.94 3.59
CA LEU A 372 -14.91 -6.42 3.48
C LEU A 372 -14.71 -7.35 2.27
N GLY A 373 -15.68 -7.45 1.36
CA GLY A 373 -15.63 -8.37 0.22
C GLY A 373 -16.08 -9.80 0.53
N PHE A 374 -16.57 -10.07 1.74
CA PHE A 374 -17.11 -11.37 2.16
C PHE A 374 -18.59 -11.54 1.78
N GLU A 375 -18.93 -12.70 1.22
CA GLU A 375 -20.32 -13.05 0.86
C GLU A 375 -20.79 -14.35 1.54
N GLY A 376 -21.91 -14.24 2.25
CA GLY A 376 -22.61 -15.35 2.89
C GLY A 376 -23.40 -14.91 4.11
N GLU A 377 -24.04 -15.87 4.77
CA GLU A 377 -24.72 -15.68 6.06
C GLU A 377 -23.78 -15.98 7.23
N GLN A 378 -24.19 -15.62 8.45
CA GLN A 378 -23.29 -15.43 9.60
C GLN A 378 -22.39 -16.62 9.97
N GLU A 379 -22.83 -17.86 9.70
CA GLU A 379 -22.08 -19.08 10.03
C GLU A 379 -21.48 -19.80 8.80
N ASN A 380 -21.81 -19.32 7.59
CA ASN A 380 -21.41 -19.93 6.32
C ASN A 380 -21.04 -18.85 5.30
N CYS A 381 -19.92 -18.14 5.54
CA CYS A 381 -19.32 -17.32 4.50
C CYS A 381 -18.79 -18.23 3.40
N LYS A 382 -19.32 -18.08 2.18
CA LYS A 382 -19.06 -19.00 1.06
C LYS A 382 -18.04 -18.44 0.06
N ARG A 383 -17.86 -17.13 0.02
CA ARG A 383 -17.05 -16.44 -0.99
C ARG A 383 -16.34 -15.21 -0.42
N TYR A 384 -15.19 -14.87 -1.00
CA TYR A 384 -14.51 -13.59 -0.78
C TYR A 384 -14.02 -13.04 -2.13
N SER A 385 -14.23 -11.75 -2.36
CA SER A 385 -13.75 -11.00 -3.52
C SER A 385 -13.28 -9.63 -3.08
N LEU A 386 -12.02 -9.29 -3.35
CA LEU A 386 -11.52 -7.93 -3.12
C LEU A 386 -12.31 -6.89 -3.92
N SER A 387 -12.80 -7.27 -5.11
CA SER A 387 -13.58 -6.39 -6.00
C SER A 387 -14.97 -6.01 -5.43
N TYR A 388 -15.45 -6.70 -4.39
CA TYR A 388 -16.68 -6.38 -3.67
C TYR A 388 -16.46 -5.75 -2.29
N ALA A 389 -15.21 -5.42 -1.92
CA ALA A 389 -14.95 -4.61 -0.74
C ALA A 389 -15.42 -3.16 -0.97
N ALA A 390 -16.01 -2.55 0.05
CA ALA A 390 -16.41 -1.14 0.06
C ALA A 390 -15.34 -0.27 0.72
N LEU A 391 -15.44 1.05 0.52
CA LEU A 391 -14.56 2.04 1.13
C LEU A 391 -14.55 1.89 2.67
N GLN A 392 -13.37 1.84 3.27
CA GLN A 392 -13.21 1.59 4.70
C GLN A 392 -13.07 2.92 5.49
N PRO A 393 -13.48 2.98 6.77
CA PRO A 393 -13.45 4.21 7.56
C PRO A 393 -12.01 4.59 7.95
N HIS A 394 -11.59 5.84 7.72
CA HIS A 394 -10.22 6.29 8.03
C HIS A 394 -9.75 6.08 9.48
N TYR A 395 -10.68 5.94 10.42
CA TYR A 395 -10.36 5.73 11.82
C TYR A 395 -11.45 4.89 12.49
N LEU A 396 -10.98 3.90 13.26
CA LEU A 396 -11.80 3.13 14.18
C LEU A 396 -11.42 3.59 15.59
N ALA A 397 -12.41 4.06 16.36
CA ALA A 397 -12.20 4.38 17.77
C ALA A 397 -11.72 3.14 18.54
N SER A 398 -10.99 3.32 19.65
CA SER A 398 -10.45 2.20 20.42
C SER A 398 -11.58 1.24 20.87
N GLY A 399 -11.52 0.00 20.38
CA GLY A 399 -12.56 -1.01 20.60
C GLY A 399 -13.61 -1.13 19.48
N ALA A 400 -13.55 -0.31 18.43
CA ALA A 400 -14.38 -0.48 17.25
C ALA A 400 -13.85 -1.62 16.39
N PHE A 401 -14.70 -2.61 16.10
CA PHE A 401 -14.33 -3.79 15.34
C PHE A 401 -15.39 -4.09 14.27
N PRO A 402 -14.97 -4.44 13.03
CA PRO A 402 -15.87 -5.08 12.08
C PRO A 402 -16.39 -6.40 12.65
N ARG A 403 -17.66 -6.72 12.41
CA ARG A 403 -18.10 -8.11 12.56
C ARG A 403 -17.30 -8.99 11.60
N THR A 404 -16.93 -10.19 12.02
CA THR A 404 -16.20 -11.18 11.21
C THR A 404 -16.87 -11.52 9.88
N THR A 405 -18.18 -11.25 9.78
CA THR A 405 -19.02 -11.46 8.59
C THR A 405 -19.18 -10.19 7.72
N GLY A 406 -18.36 -9.16 7.95
CA GLY A 406 -17.94 -8.18 6.95
C GLY A 406 -19.02 -7.28 6.31
N ARG A 407 -20.10 -6.92 7.00
CA ARG A 407 -21.17 -6.00 6.50
C ARG A 407 -21.69 -5.01 7.56
N SER A 408 -20.91 -4.80 8.62
CA SER A 408 -21.23 -3.85 9.68
C SER A 408 -20.03 -3.62 10.57
N LEU A 409 -19.91 -2.38 11.04
CA LEU A 409 -18.96 -1.97 12.05
C LEU A 409 -19.67 -1.81 13.39
N VAL A 410 -19.04 -2.31 14.44
CA VAL A 410 -19.46 -2.05 15.81
C VAL A 410 -18.61 -0.92 16.35
N PHE A 411 -19.22 0.22 16.66
CA PHE A 411 -18.53 1.37 17.27
C PHE A 411 -18.85 1.47 18.76
N PRO A 412 -17.82 1.51 19.64
CA PRO A 412 -17.91 2.10 20.97
C PRO A 412 -17.31 3.51 20.96
N GLY A 413 -18.13 4.51 21.31
CA GLY A 413 -17.67 5.87 21.55
C GLY A 413 -17.33 6.68 20.27
N PRO A 414 -16.93 7.96 20.46
CA PRO A 414 -16.84 8.94 19.37
C PRO A 414 -15.72 8.62 18.37
N ALA A 415 -16.08 8.51 17.10
CA ALA A 415 -15.17 8.33 15.97
C ALA A 415 -14.90 9.66 15.23
N VAL A 416 -13.72 9.78 14.59
CA VAL A 416 -13.22 11.01 13.95
C VAL A 416 -12.81 10.72 12.50
N TYR A 417 -13.44 11.34 11.50
CA TYR A 417 -13.23 11.07 10.07
C TYR A 417 -12.86 12.33 9.28
N LYS A 418 -11.62 12.53 8.83
CA LYS A 418 -11.20 13.84 8.30
C LYS A 418 -11.63 14.17 6.86
N TYR A 419 -12.04 15.43 6.59
CA TYR A 419 -12.53 15.92 5.27
C TYR A 419 -12.11 17.38 4.93
N ALA A 420 -12.57 17.89 3.77
CA ALA A 420 -12.49 19.29 3.32
C ALA A 420 -13.76 19.71 2.54
N SER A 421 -14.04 21.02 2.45
CA SER A 421 -15.28 21.68 1.96
C SER A 421 -15.68 21.33 0.50
N TYR A 422 -16.97 21.28 0.10
CA TYR A 422 -17.97 22.38 0.12
C TYR A 422 -19.45 21.91 -0.06
N ARG A 423 -20.40 22.86 0.12
CA ARG A 423 -21.86 22.84 -0.25
C ARG A 423 -22.78 22.05 0.68
N ARG A 424 -24.11 22.16 0.46
CA ARG A 424 -25.14 21.44 1.23
C ARG A 424 -24.96 19.93 1.02
N VAL A 425 -24.91 19.19 2.12
CA VAL A 425 -24.67 17.75 2.14
C VAL A 425 -25.80 17.05 2.86
N THR A 426 -26.29 15.96 2.27
CA THR A 426 -27.14 14.99 2.95
C THR A 426 -26.24 13.87 3.48
N ILE A 427 -26.27 13.66 4.80
CA ILE A 427 -25.59 12.58 5.51
C ILE A 427 -26.64 11.60 5.99
N CYS A 428 -26.51 10.34 5.60
CA CYS A 428 -27.39 9.24 5.98
C CYS A 428 -26.58 8.10 6.62
N VAL A 429 -27.09 7.54 7.72
CA VAL A 429 -26.47 6.39 8.40
C VAL A 429 -27.51 5.34 8.76
N ASP A 430 -27.37 4.13 8.24
CA ASP A 430 -28.12 2.98 8.74
C ASP A 430 -27.44 2.47 10.01
N ALA A 431 -28.11 2.64 11.15
CA ALA A 431 -27.69 2.13 12.44
C ALA A 431 -28.88 1.58 13.24
N ASP A 432 -28.63 0.64 14.15
CA ASP A 432 -29.65 0.05 15.04
C ASP A 432 -30.23 1.02 16.09
N VAL A 433 -29.59 2.17 16.32
CA VAL A 433 -30.02 3.18 17.28
C VAL A 433 -29.88 4.60 16.72
N PRO A 434 -30.61 5.59 17.27
CA PRO A 434 -30.39 7.00 16.94
C PRO A 434 -28.98 7.45 17.36
N LEU A 435 -28.28 8.14 16.47
CA LEU A 435 -26.93 8.67 16.68
C LEU A 435 -26.94 10.19 16.80
N GLU A 436 -25.86 10.75 17.33
CA GLU A 436 -25.55 12.18 17.27
C GLU A 436 -24.44 12.40 16.22
N LEU A 437 -24.62 13.39 15.34
CA LEU A 437 -23.64 13.73 14.30
C LEU A 437 -22.63 14.73 14.86
N MET A 438 -21.36 14.38 14.83
CA MET A 438 -20.24 15.17 15.34
C MET A 438 -19.42 15.71 14.16
N LEU A 439 -19.08 17.00 14.16
CA LEU A 439 -18.26 17.63 13.12
C LEU A 439 -17.07 18.37 13.72
N TRP A 440 -15.87 18.14 13.18
CA TRP A 440 -14.69 18.95 13.48
C TRP A 440 -14.49 19.94 12.33
N LYS A 441 -14.17 21.20 12.67
CA LYS A 441 -14.00 22.30 11.71
C LYS A 441 -12.59 22.88 11.84
N GLU A 442 -12.04 23.36 10.73
CA GLU A 442 -10.73 23.99 10.72
C GLU A 442 -10.76 25.31 11.52
N GLY A 443 -9.75 25.53 12.36
CA GLY A 443 -9.64 26.73 13.20
C GLY A 443 -10.33 26.66 14.57
N CYS A 444 -11.11 25.61 14.87
CA CYS A 444 -11.55 25.31 16.23
C CYS A 444 -10.40 24.71 17.07
N GLU A 445 -10.54 24.67 18.41
CA GLU A 445 -9.63 23.88 19.25
C GLU A 445 -9.59 22.43 18.74
N ARG A 446 -8.38 21.88 18.58
CA ARG A 446 -8.12 20.76 17.65
C ARG A 446 -8.87 19.45 17.94
N ASP A 447 -9.46 19.31 19.12
CA ASP A 447 -10.02 18.06 19.61
C ASP A 447 -11.54 18.09 19.86
N LEU A 448 -12.19 19.28 19.89
CA LEU A 448 -13.61 19.40 20.24
C LEU A 448 -14.54 19.46 19.00
N PRO A 449 -15.40 18.45 18.78
CA PRO A 449 -16.42 18.50 17.73
C PRO A 449 -17.59 19.41 18.11
N THR A 450 -18.28 19.93 17.08
CA THR A 450 -19.62 20.50 17.17
C THR A 450 -20.66 19.41 16.91
N ALA A 451 -21.64 19.25 17.81
CA ALA A 451 -22.78 18.37 17.60
C ALA A 451 -23.81 19.01 16.65
N ILE A 452 -24.45 18.22 15.79
CA ILE A 452 -25.53 18.64 14.89
C ILE A 452 -26.84 18.00 15.34
N GLU A 453 -27.60 18.76 16.12
CA GLU A 453 -28.90 18.34 16.67
C GLU A 453 -30.02 18.22 15.61
N LYS A 454 -29.94 19.03 14.55
CA LYS A 454 -31.00 19.14 13.53
C LYS A 454 -30.99 17.95 12.56
N LYS A 455 -31.83 16.95 12.86
CA LYS A 455 -32.17 15.83 11.97
C LYS A 455 -33.29 16.18 10.98
N GLU A 456 -33.44 15.37 9.95
CA GLU A 456 -34.63 15.40 9.10
C GLU A 456 -35.87 14.91 9.87
N ILE A 457 -37.01 15.58 9.68
CA ILE A 457 -38.21 15.33 10.50
C ILE A 457 -38.79 13.96 10.16
N GLY A 458 -38.91 13.09 11.17
CA GLY A 458 -39.47 11.75 11.02
C GLY A 458 -38.50 10.69 10.48
N VAL A 459 -37.26 11.05 10.13
CA VAL A 459 -36.26 10.10 9.60
C VAL A 459 -35.08 10.00 10.58
N PRO A 460 -34.87 8.85 11.24
CA PRO A 460 -33.72 8.68 12.12
C PRO A 460 -32.42 8.68 11.30
N ASN A 461 -31.37 9.28 11.86
CA ASN A 461 -30.00 9.25 11.33
C ASN A 461 -29.84 9.79 9.89
N VAL A 462 -30.67 10.77 9.54
CA VAL A 462 -30.49 11.60 8.34
C VAL A 462 -30.35 13.07 8.74
N TRP A 463 -29.34 13.72 8.21
CA TRP A 463 -29.03 15.14 8.44
C TRP A 463 -28.81 15.84 7.10
N ASN A 464 -29.49 16.98 6.90
CA ASN A 464 -29.20 17.89 5.80
C ASN A 464 -28.43 19.09 6.36
N VAL A 465 -27.12 19.09 6.13
CA VAL A 465 -26.19 20.07 6.73
C VAL A 465 -25.74 21.06 5.66
N GLU A 466 -25.68 22.33 6.02
CA GLU A 466 -25.23 23.41 5.13
C GLU A 466 -23.96 24.05 5.68
N PHE A 467 -22.88 23.95 4.91
CA PHE A 467 -21.56 24.47 5.29
C PHE A 467 -21.32 25.85 4.66
N GLN A 468 -21.32 26.89 5.49
CA GLN A 468 -21.14 28.28 5.06
C GLN A 468 -19.66 28.70 5.15
N ASN A 469 -18.89 28.43 4.08
CA ASN A 469 -17.45 28.68 4.00
C ASN A 469 -16.61 27.94 5.06
N GLU A 470 -17.16 26.87 5.63
CA GLU A 470 -16.48 26.05 6.64
C GLU A 470 -15.67 24.92 6.00
N ARG A 471 -14.42 24.74 6.45
CA ARG A 471 -13.61 23.56 6.11
C ARG A 471 -13.85 22.48 7.16
N ILE A 472 -14.57 21.44 6.78
CA ILE A 472 -14.99 20.35 7.68
C ILE A 472 -13.83 19.38 7.87
N CYS A 473 -12.92 19.74 8.76
CA CYS A 473 -11.79 18.90 9.12
C CYS A 473 -12.16 17.49 9.56
N ALA A 474 -13.37 17.22 10.08
CA ALA A 474 -13.89 15.85 10.23
C ALA A 474 -15.43 15.73 10.36
N VAL A 475 -15.95 14.53 10.10
CA VAL A 475 -17.29 14.03 10.47
C VAL A 475 -17.13 12.92 11.53
N GLY A 476 -18.18 12.52 12.22
CA GLY A 476 -18.18 11.41 13.17
C GLY A 476 -19.52 11.20 13.84
N PHE A 477 -19.61 10.18 14.70
CA PHE A 477 -20.85 9.80 15.38
C PHE A 477 -20.62 9.56 16.86
N SER A 478 -21.59 9.98 17.67
CA SER A 478 -21.63 9.77 19.12
C SER A 478 -22.87 8.97 19.51
N ALA A 479 -22.70 8.08 20.49
CA ALA A 479 -23.76 7.26 21.08
C ALA A 479 -23.36 6.84 22.50
N ASN A 480 -24.36 6.69 23.39
CA ASN A 480 -24.16 6.29 24.79
C ASN A 480 -24.07 4.78 25.04
N ARG A 481 -23.92 3.99 23.96
CA ARG A 481 -23.98 2.53 23.95
C ARG A 481 -23.26 1.99 22.72
N VAL A 482 -23.07 0.67 22.68
CA VAL A 482 -22.60 -0.05 21.49
C VAL A 482 -23.62 0.11 20.36
N VAL A 483 -23.13 0.42 19.16
CA VAL A 483 -23.94 0.63 17.94
C VAL A 483 -23.52 -0.35 16.85
N ILE A 484 -24.47 -0.89 16.11
CA ILE A 484 -24.24 -1.57 14.82
C ILE A 484 -24.55 -0.59 13.70
N VAL A 485 -23.51 -0.12 13.01
CA VAL A 485 -23.64 0.68 11.78
C VAL A 485 -23.51 -0.24 10.56
N ARG A 486 -24.50 -0.19 9.66
CA ARG A 486 -24.60 -1.02 8.45
C ARG A 486 -24.17 -0.27 7.20
N SER A 487 -24.43 1.03 7.13
CA SER A 487 -23.96 1.86 6.02
C SER A 487 -23.83 3.33 6.39
N PHE A 488 -22.98 4.02 5.64
CA PHE A 488 -22.80 5.47 5.67
C PHE A 488 -22.87 6.01 4.24
N SER A 489 -23.59 7.11 4.04
CA SER A 489 -23.65 7.82 2.77
C SER A 489 -23.58 9.33 3.03
N MET A 490 -22.72 10.02 2.29
CA MET A 490 -22.53 11.47 2.33
C MET A 490 -22.51 11.99 0.91
N LYS A 491 -23.53 12.77 0.52
CA LYS A 491 -23.71 13.25 -0.86
C LYS A 491 -23.99 14.75 -0.89
N GLN A 492 -23.45 15.43 -1.90
CA GLN A 492 -23.85 16.80 -2.17
C GLN A 492 -25.33 16.83 -2.58
N THR A 493 -26.15 17.59 -1.85
CA THR A 493 -27.56 17.78 -2.18
C THR A 493 -27.65 18.64 -3.46
N PRO A 494 -28.46 18.26 -4.47
CA PRO A 494 -28.71 19.12 -5.62
C PRO A 494 -29.27 20.47 -5.17
N VAL A 495 -28.75 21.57 -5.73
CA VAL A 495 -29.41 22.87 -5.59
C VAL A 495 -30.64 22.83 -6.48
N VAL A 496 -31.82 22.78 -5.87
CA VAL A 496 -33.08 22.98 -6.59
C VAL A 496 -33.11 24.44 -7.04
N VAL A 497 -32.71 24.68 -8.28
CA VAL A 497 -32.94 25.97 -8.94
C VAL A 497 -34.43 26.01 -9.23
N ASN A 498 -35.18 26.82 -8.47
CA ASN A 498 -36.56 27.13 -8.82
C ASN A 498 -36.55 27.98 -10.09
N GLU A 499 -36.84 27.38 -11.25
CA GLU A 499 -37.02 28.09 -12.52
C GLU A 499 -38.26 29.02 -12.55
N ASN A 500 -38.99 29.12 -11.43
CA ASN A 500 -40.21 29.92 -11.27
C ASN A 500 -39.98 31.29 -10.58
N LEU A 501 -38.84 31.95 -10.82
CA LEU A 501 -38.65 33.39 -10.55
C LEU A 501 -38.06 34.09 -11.77
N GLY A 502 -38.81 34.03 -12.88
CA GLY A 502 -38.45 34.61 -14.15
C GLY A 502 -39.60 35.34 -14.83
N GLN A 503 -40.07 36.46 -14.26
CA GLN A 503 -40.42 37.67 -15.03
C GLN A 503 -40.71 38.88 -14.10
N PRO A 504 -40.25 40.10 -14.46
CA PRO A 504 -40.50 41.31 -13.68
C PRO A 504 -41.69 42.13 -14.20
N ALA A 505 -42.55 42.57 -13.28
CA ALA A 505 -43.33 43.81 -13.34
C ALA A 505 -43.77 44.18 -11.92
#